data_AF-A0A2Z3YWM4-F1
#
_entry.id   AF-A0A2Z3YWM4-F1
#
_cell.length_a   1.000
_cell.length_b   1.000
_cell.length_c   1.000
_cell.angle_alpha   90.00
_cell.angle_beta   90.00
_cell.angle_gamma   90.00
#
_symmetry.space_group_name_H-M   'P 1'
#
loop_
_entity.id
_entity.type
_entity.pdbx_description
1 polymer ?
#
loop_
_entity_poly.entity_id
_entity_poly.type
_entity_poly.pdbx_seq_one_letter_code
_entity_poly.pdbx_strand_id
1 'polypeptide(L)'
;MTDSSDTPRSGRRLGTPRPEWGDNVIQADFGARGRRRGVPRGTGTRDSRVTASSGVRGTAPVRSGPQKDAAGQARSWAGRTLTDAVARGADTARRSRGRGYYREGRVLSFDLTPGEVNALVSGSQLEPFEVSLRWRTLSGNQVRYISAECREHPDDLSRLLAGREPRRDVATLLFREDDLLDSRCTCPDRGGICKHRVAVSLAVADQFGSDPLSFLSWRGIDVDRLLGDVADRREDGHRDRRATGRDDPQNDRGGDEEDAGTRYTAEEFWGRPGNVPQWSPLDTEFGLGLGDLGARDAVIRKVSWNTVDQLHVLDELETCYELLTGDGDRVFGSEPWLSGAPDRIADRD
;
A
#
# COMPACT_ATOMS: atom_id res chain seq x y z
N MET A 1 -33.85 54.77 -27.29
CA MET A 1 -34.42 54.14 -26.08
C MET A 1 -34.77 52.71 -26.44
N THR A 2 -33.89 51.82 -26.01
CA THR A 2 -34.02 50.36 -26.00
C THR A 2 -35.16 49.95 -25.07
N ASP A 3 -35.97 48.96 -25.43
CA ASP A 3 -35.94 47.65 -24.74
C ASP A 3 -36.87 46.64 -25.43
N SER A 4 -36.27 45.56 -25.96
CA SER A 4 -36.96 44.37 -26.43
C SER A 4 -36.81 43.32 -25.33
N SER A 5 -37.91 43.01 -24.65
CA SER A 5 -37.95 41.99 -23.59
C SER A 5 -37.92 40.58 -24.19
N ASP A 6 -36.73 40.00 -24.27
CA ASP A 6 -36.50 38.59 -24.61
C ASP A 6 -36.12 37.83 -23.32
N THR A 7 -36.93 36.84 -22.94
CA THR A 7 -36.76 36.07 -21.70
C THR A 7 -35.99 34.79 -21.99
N PRO A 8 -34.81 34.53 -21.39
CA PRO A 8 -34.11 33.29 -21.66
C PRO A 8 -34.70 32.14 -20.83
N ARG A 9 -35.15 31.10 -21.53
CA ARG A 9 -35.45 29.77 -20.97
C ARG A 9 -34.23 29.23 -20.23
N SER A 10 -34.37 28.95 -18.93
CA SER A 10 -33.36 28.27 -18.12
C SER A 10 -33.26 26.79 -18.52
N GLY A 11 -32.37 26.50 -19.47
CA GLY A 11 -31.93 25.13 -19.71
C GLY A 11 -31.17 24.61 -18.49
N ARG A 12 -31.72 23.61 -17.79
CA ARG A 12 -30.94 22.78 -16.86
C ARG A 12 -29.78 22.18 -17.65
N ARG A 13 -28.56 22.66 -17.41
CA ARG A 13 -27.35 21.99 -17.88
C ARG A 13 -27.30 20.63 -17.16
N LEU A 14 -27.60 19.54 -17.86
CA LEU A 14 -27.12 18.23 -17.45
C LEU A 14 -25.60 18.36 -17.35
N GLY A 15 -25.04 18.06 -16.18
CA GLY A 15 -23.60 18.03 -15.99
C GLY A 15 -23.00 17.10 -17.04
N THR A 16 -22.01 17.59 -17.78
CA THR A 16 -21.15 16.72 -18.59
C THR A 16 -20.49 15.72 -17.63
N PRO A 17 -20.69 14.41 -17.80
CA PRO A 17 -19.93 13.43 -17.04
C PRO A 17 -18.45 13.70 -17.31
N ARG A 18 -17.65 13.83 -16.26
CA ARG A 18 -16.20 13.84 -16.40
C ARG A 18 -15.81 12.40 -16.69
N PRO A 19 -15.24 12.07 -17.87
CA PRO A 19 -14.73 10.72 -18.08
C PRO A 19 -13.52 10.56 -17.17
N GLU A 20 -13.63 9.66 -16.20
CA GLU A 20 -12.48 9.16 -15.46
C GLU A 20 -11.76 8.15 -16.36
N TRP A 21 -10.43 8.14 -16.32
CA TRP A 21 -9.65 7.15 -17.04
C TRP A 21 -9.98 5.76 -16.46
N GLY A 22 -10.70 4.93 -17.22
CA GLY A 22 -11.11 3.59 -16.78
C GLY A 22 -12.53 3.18 -17.20
N ASP A 23 -13.37 4.13 -17.62
CA ASP A 23 -14.78 3.85 -18.00
C ASP A 23 -14.98 3.35 -19.44
N ASN A 24 -13.89 3.06 -20.17
CA ASN A 24 -13.96 2.75 -21.61
C ASN A 24 -13.92 1.25 -21.94
N VAL A 25 -13.86 0.36 -20.94
CA VAL A 25 -13.95 -1.09 -21.18
C VAL A 25 -15.39 -1.53 -20.95
N ILE A 26 -16.16 -1.59 -22.04
CA ILE A 26 -17.48 -2.24 -22.01
C ILE A 26 -17.21 -3.75 -22.07
N GLN A 27 -17.27 -4.43 -20.93
CA GLN A 27 -17.30 -5.89 -20.90
C GLN A 27 -18.69 -6.31 -21.42
N ALA A 28 -18.78 -6.60 -22.72
CA ALA A 28 -20.02 -7.06 -23.32
C ALA A 28 -20.22 -8.54 -22.93
N ASP A 29 -21.12 -8.77 -21.98
CA ASP A 29 -21.59 -10.10 -21.62
C ASP A 29 -22.48 -10.65 -22.74
N PHE A 30 -21.94 -11.55 -23.54
CA PHE A 30 -22.70 -12.31 -24.54
C PHE A 30 -23.20 -13.65 -24.00
N GLY A 31 -23.03 -13.90 -22.69
CA GLY A 31 -23.52 -15.06 -21.96
C GLY A 31 -25.05 -15.08 -21.91
N ALA A 32 -25.63 -16.01 -22.68
CA ALA A 32 -26.97 -16.55 -22.55
C ALA A 32 -28.10 -15.55 -22.21
N ARG A 33 -28.59 -14.83 -23.23
CA ARG A 33 -30.00 -14.39 -23.26
C ARG A 33 -30.90 -15.62 -23.20
N GLY A 34 -31.25 -16.07 -22.00
CA GLY A 34 -32.14 -17.22 -21.88
C GLY A 34 -32.20 -17.82 -20.50
N ARG A 35 -32.79 -17.09 -19.54
CA ARG A 35 -33.77 -17.59 -18.55
C ARG A 35 -34.05 -16.49 -17.53
N ARG A 36 -35.13 -15.75 -17.76
CA ARG A 36 -35.78 -15.00 -16.68
C ARG A 36 -36.39 -16.01 -15.71
N ARG A 37 -35.94 -16.01 -14.46
CA ARG A 37 -36.74 -16.42 -13.31
C ARG A 37 -36.47 -15.48 -12.15
N GLY A 38 -37.53 -15.18 -11.42
CA GLY A 38 -37.74 -13.88 -10.76
C GLY A 38 -36.89 -13.65 -9.53
N VAL A 39 -36.53 -12.38 -9.35
CA VAL A 39 -36.02 -11.80 -8.11
C VAL A 39 -37.18 -11.62 -7.13
N PRO A 40 -37.07 -12.10 -5.87
CA PRO A 40 -37.75 -11.48 -4.76
C PRO A 40 -36.83 -10.46 -4.09
N ARG A 41 -37.38 -9.26 -3.86
CA ARG A 41 -36.81 -8.21 -3.00
C ARG A 41 -36.85 -8.67 -1.53
N GLY A 42 -35.75 -8.45 -0.80
CA GLY A 42 -35.70 -8.38 0.67
C GLY A 42 -34.47 -7.56 1.08
N THR A 43 -34.64 -6.28 1.44
CA THR A 43 -34.54 -5.74 2.81
C THR A 43 -33.23 -6.10 3.51
N GLY A 44 -32.34 -5.11 3.60
CA GLY A 44 -30.98 -5.30 4.10
C GLY A 44 -30.86 -5.35 5.62
N THR A 45 -29.61 -5.59 6.04
CA THR A 45 -29.02 -5.14 7.31
C THR A 45 -27.50 -5.19 7.18
N ARG A 46 -26.88 -4.35 8.00
CA ARG A 46 -25.45 -4.02 8.06
C ARG A 46 -24.60 -5.14 8.65
N ASP A 47 -23.29 -4.90 8.50
CA ASP A 47 -22.13 -5.46 9.19
C ASP A 47 -21.59 -6.80 8.68
N SER A 48 -20.41 -6.73 8.06
CA SER A 48 -19.34 -7.70 8.30
C SER A 48 -17.97 -7.10 7.95
N ARG A 49 -17.14 -6.99 8.99
CA ARG A 49 -15.69 -6.73 8.96
C ARG A 49 -14.99 -7.73 8.03
N VAL A 50 -14.16 -7.24 7.14
CA VAL A 50 -13.17 -8.05 6.42
C VAL A 50 -11.82 -7.90 7.14
N THR A 51 -11.35 -9.02 7.69
CA THR A 51 -10.00 -9.21 8.23
C THR A 51 -9.01 -9.35 7.08
N ALA A 52 -7.99 -8.51 7.08
CA ALA A 52 -6.90 -8.52 6.11
C ALA A 52 -5.90 -9.65 6.43
N SER A 53 -5.47 -10.39 5.41
CA SER A 53 -4.26 -11.22 5.42
C SER A 53 -3.23 -10.65 4.45
N SER A 54 -2.03 -10.43 4.98
CA SER A 54 -0.90 -9.71 4.41
C SER A 54 -0.27 -10.33 3.16
N GLY A 55 0.23 -9.45 2.29
CA GLY A 55 1.10 -9.72 1.16
C GLY A 55 1.52 -8.39 0.52
N VAL A 56 2.44 -7.67 1.16
CA VAL A 56 2.78 -6.28 0.82
C VAL A 56 3.66 -6.21 -0.42
N ARG A 57 3.04 -6.00 -1.59
CA ARG A 57 3.61 -5.21 -2.68
C ARG A 57 2.82 -3.91 -2.74
N GLY A 58 3.36 -2.86 -2.14
CA GLY A 58 2.68 -1.58 -1.99
C GLY A 58 2.76 -0.74 -3.26
N THR A 59 1.88 -1.00 -4.22
CA THR A 59 1.46 0.06 -5.17
C THR A 59 0.54 0.98 -4.39
N ALA A 60 1.06 2.04 -3.79
CA ALA A 60 0.22 2.98 -3.05
C ALA A 60 -0.43 3.93 -4.06
N PRO A 61 -1.76 3.89 -4.29
CA PRO A 61 -2.41 4.98 -4.99
C PRO A 61 -2.16 6.25 -4.16
N VAL A 62 -1.52 7.25 -4.76
CA VAL A 62 -1.31 8.53 -4.09
C VAL A 62 -2.71 9.05 -3.78
N ARG A 63 -3.06 9.13 -2.50
CA ARG A 63 -4.26 9.82 -2.05
C ARG A 63 -4.03 11.32 -2.25
N SER A 64 -4.02 11.75 -3.51
CA SER A 64 -3.84 13.14 -3.96
C SER A 64 -5.13 13.93 -3.78
N GLY A 65 -5.68 13.93 -2.57
CA GLY A 65 -6.48 15.06 -2.10
C GLY A 65 -5.52 16.08 -1.48
N PRO A 66 -5.87 17.38 -1.41
CA PRO A 66 -5.13 18.31 -0.60
C PRO A 66 -5.29 17.86 0.85
N GLN A 67 -4.38 17.00 1.31
CA GLN A 67 -4.05 16.96 2.72
C GLN A 67 -3.50 18.36 2.94
N LYS A 68 -4.39 19.24 3.42
CA LYS A 68 -4.03 20.54 3.98
C LYS A 68 -2.71 20.34 4.69
N ASP A 69 -1.84 21.33 4.65
CA ASP A 69 -0.78 21.44 5.63
C ASP A 69 -1.47 21.34 7.00
N ALA A 70 -1.62 20.12 7.51
CA ALA A 70 -2.56 19.81 8.57
C ALA A 70 -1.79 20.15 9.82
N ALA A 71 -1.87 21.44 10.16
CA ALA A 71 -1.48 22.01 11.43
C ALA A 71 -0.09 21.58 11.92
N GLY A 72 0.98 22.17 11.38
CA GLY A 72 2.25 22.29 12.11
C GLY A 72 2.96 20.99 12.51
N GLN A 73 2.53 19.83 12.02
CA GLN A 73 3.24 18.58 12.28
C GLN A 73 4.54 18.59 11.46
N ALA A 74 5.69 18.61 12.14
CA ALA A 74 6.97 18.45 11.48
C ALA A 74 6.99 17.11 10.72
N ARG A 75 7.44 17.13 9.45
CA ARG A 75 7.71 15.92 8.64
C ARG A 75 8.49 14.90 9.46
N SER A 76 8.30 13.59 9.23
CA SER A 76 9.12 12.57 9.91
C SER A 76 10.62 12.80 9.66
N TRP A 77 11.48 12.31 10.56
CA TRP A 77 12.93 12.38 10.39
C TRP A 77 13.36 11.85 9.01
N ALA A 78 12.93 10.64 8.65
CA ALA A 78 13.20 10.05 7.35
C ALA A 78 12.67 10.90 6.19
N GLY A 79 11.45 11.44 6.31
CA GLY A 79 10.88 12.33 5.31
C GLY A 79 11.69 13.61 5.12
N ARG A 80 12.17 14.24 6.19
CA ARG A 80 13.04 15.43 6.14
C ARG A 80 14.37 15.10 5.46
N THR A 81 15.07 14.08 5.93
CA THR A 81 16.36 13.62 5.38
C THR A 81 16.25 13.33 3.87
N LEU A 82 15.15 12.70 3.43
CA LEU A 82 14.90 12.41 2.02
C LEU A 82 14.66 13.69 1.21
N THR A 83 13.84 14.60 1.73
CA THR A 83 13.57 15.87 1.03
C THR A 83 14.81 16.74 0.94
N ASP A 84 15.64 16.75 1.99
CA ASP A 84 16.88 17.52 2.03
C ASP A 84 17.92 16.94 1.06
N ALA A 85 18.07 15.61 1.03
CA ALA A 85 18.91 14.90 0.06
C ALA A 85 18.61 15.32 -1.39
N VAL A 86 17.33 15.31 -1.77
CA VAL A 86 16.90 15.68 -3.13
C VAL A 86 17.00 17.19 -3.34
N ALA A 87 16.65 18.00 -2.34
CA ALA A 87 16.66 19.45 -2.46
C ALA A 87 18.06 20.02 -2.70
N ARG A 88 19.13 19.42 -2.16
CA ARG A 88 20.52 19.89 -2.39
C ARG A 88 20.88 20.01 -3.87
N GLY A 89 20.36 19.13 -4.73
CA GLY A 89 20.61 19.17 -6.17
C GLY A 89 19.70 20.11 -6.98
N ALA A 90 18.77 20.82 -6.34
CA ALA A 90 17.82 21.74 -6.98
C ALA A 90 18.04 23.19 -6.52
N ASP A 91 17.96 24.15 -7.43
CA ASP A 91 17.91 25.58 -7.10
C ASP A 91 16.57 25.99 -6.45
N THR A 92 16.53 27.19 -5.86
CA THR A 92 15.37 27.72 -5.15
C THR A 92 14.10 27.76 -6.01
N ALA A 93 14.21 28.08 -7.30
CA ALA A 93 13.05 28.16 -8.19
C ALA A 93 12.50 26.76 -8.52
N ARG A 94 13.38 25.79 -8.79
CA ARG A 94 13.00 24.38 -8.97
C ARG A 94 12.36 23.79 -7.72
N ARG A 95 12.92 24.08 -6.54
CA ARG A 95 12.32 23.67 -5.24
C ARG A 95 10.92 24.25 -5.05
N SER A 96 10.74 25.54 -5.35
CA SER A 96 9.44 26.21 -5.24
C SER A 96 8.39 25.60 -6.17
N ARG A 97 8.74 25.39 -7.44
CA ARG A 97 7.85 24.74 -8.41
C ARG A 97 7.54 23.29 -8.04
N GLY A 98 8.53 22.55 -7.52
CA GLY A 98 8.33 21.18 -7.05
C GLY A 98 7.32 21.09 -5.92
N ARG A 99 7.38 22.00 -4.94
CA ARG A 99 6.33 22.13 -3.91
C ARG A 99 4.96 22.44 -4.49
N GLY A 100 4.88 23.28 -5.52
CA GLY A 100 3.64 23.54 -6.25
C GLY A 100 3.07 22.27 -6.87
N TYR A 101 3.89 21.52 -7.62
CA TYR A 101 3.48 20.26 -8.25
C TYR A 101 3.00 19.22 -7.23
N TYR A 102 3.67 19.14 -6.08
CA TYR A 102 3.25 18.28 -4.99
C TYR A 102 1.84 18.67 -4.46
N ARG A 103 1.64 19.95 -4.11
CA ARG A 103 0.37 20.46 -3.59
C ARG A 103 -0.79 20.37 -4.56
N GLU A 104 -0.50 20.50 -5.85
CA GLU A 104 -1.49 20.36 -6.93
C GLU A 104 -1.84 18.88 -7.22
N GLY A 105 -1.24 17.92 -6.50
CA GLY A 105 -1.54 16.49 -6.69
C GLY A 105 -1.03 15.94 -8.02
N ARG A 106 0.05 16.50 -8.58
CA ARG A 106 0.57 16.09 -9.89
C ARG A 106 1.38 14.78 -9.86
N VAL A 107 1.73 14.27 -8.68
CA VAL A 107 2.30 12.93 -8.55
C VAL A 107 1.14 11.93 -8.61
N LEU A 108 1.07 11.16 -9.70
CA LEU A 108 -0.05 10.27 -9.99
C LEU A 108 0.07 8.96 -9.23
N SER A 109 1.27 8.37 -9.26
CA SER A 109 1.61 7.12 -8.58
C SER A 109 3.09 7.12 -8.23
N PHE A 110 3.46 6.36 -7.21
CA PHE A 110 4.83 5.94 -7.00
C PHE A 110 4.87 4.56 -6.34
N ASP A 111 5.94 3.84 -6.61
CA ASP A 111 6.24 2.53 -6.07
C ASP A 111 7.55 2.59 -5.30
N LEU A 112 7.58 1.92 -4.15
CA LEU A 112 8.74 1.80 -3.29
C LEU A 112 9.29 0.38 -3.39
N THR A 113 10.53 0.28 -3.85
CA THR A 113 11.32 -0.95 -3.80
C THR A 113 12.58 -0.69 -2.96
N PRO A 114 13.28 -1.72 -2.46
CA PRO A 114 14.45 -1.52 -1.61
C PRO A 114 15.49 -0.59 -2.24
N GLY A 115 15.65 0.61 -1.68
CA GLY A 115 16.56 1.65 -2.13
C GLY A 115 16.12 2.43 -3.36
N GLU A 116 14.91 2.25 -3.88
CA GLU A 116 14.47 2.89 -5.11
C GLU A 116 13.03 3.38 -5.04
N VAL A 117 12.77 4.48 -5.74
CA VAL A 117 11.45 5.09 -5.91
C VAL A 117 11.22 5.28 -7.39
N ASN A 118 10.16 4.69 -7.93
CA ASN A 118 9.70 4.91 -9.30
C ASN A 118 8.33 5.58 -9.27
N ALA A 119 8.13 6.63 -10.07
CA ALA A 119 6.93 7.46 -9.98
C ALA A 119 6.50 8.03 -11.33
N LEU A 120 5.20 8.28 -11.46
CA LEU A 120 4.59 8.98 -12.59
C LEU A 120 4.12 10.37 -12.17
N VAL A 121 4.53 11.39 -12.92
CA VAL A 121 4.22 12.79 -12.61
C VAL A 121 3.55 13.46 -13.81
N SER A 122 2.35 13.98 -13.60
CA SER A 122 1.61 14.76 -14.59
C SER A 122 2.34 16.08 -14.91
N GLY A 123 2.46 16.34 -16.21
CA GLY A 123 3.23 17.45 -16.76
C GLY A 123 2.40 18.38 -17.63
N SER A 124 3.09 19.10 -18.52
CA SER A 124 2.46 19.91 -19.57
C SER A 124 2.07 19.10 -20.80
N GLN A 125 2.61 17.90 -20.95
CA GLN A 125 2.34 16.98 -22.05
C GLN A 125 1.30 15.93 -21.63
N LEU A 126 0.73 15.22 -22.61
CA LEU A 126 -0.30 14.21 -22.36
C LEU A 126 0.25 13.00 -21.59
N GLU A 127 1.47 12.56 -21.92
CA GLU A 127 2.11 11.42 -21.29
C GLU A 127 2.82 11.83 -19.97
N PRO A 128 2.54 11.16 -18.84
CA PRO A 128 3.22 11.46 -17.58
C PRO A 128 4.74 11.33 -17.68
N PHE A 129 5.47 12.15 -16.93
CA PHE A 129 6.91 12.00 -16.79
C PHE A 129 7.21 10.87 -15.81
N GLU A 130 8.12 9.98 -16.20
CA GLU A 130 8.68 8.97 -15.32
C GLU A 130 9.80 9.61 -14.49
N VAL A 131 9.82 9.29 -13.20
CA VAL A 131 10.83 9.70 -12.24
C VAL A 131 11.36 8.47 -11.54
N SER A 132 12.68 8.29 -11.54
CA SER A 132 13.35 7.24 -10.78
C SER A 132 14.40 7.88 -9.87
N LEU A 133 14.35 7.55 -8.59
CA LEU A 133 15.30 8.02 -7.57
C LEU A 133 15.89 6.81 -6.87
N ARG A 134 17.22 6.70 -6.82
CA ARG A 134 17.92 5.52 -6.29
C ARG A 134 18.88 5.90 -5.17
N TRP A 135 18.80 5.19 -4.06
CA TRP A 135 19.64 5.33 -2.89
C TRP A 135 20.49 4.08 -2.66
N ARG A 136 21.59 4.25 -1.95
CA ARG A 136 22.44 3.15 -1.51
C ARG A 136 21.66 2.25 -0.56
N THR A 137 21.55 0.97 -0.89
CA THR A 137 20.94 -0.04 -0.02
C THR A 137 21.85 -0.36 1.16
N LEU A 138 21.28 -0.75 2.28
CA LEU A 138 22.03 -1.22 3.43
C LEU A 138 22.68 -2.57 3.11
N SER A 139 23.93 -2.76 3.52
CA SER A 139 24.56 -4.07 3.52
C SER A 139 23.92 -4.98 4.57
N GLY A 140 24.00 -6.30 4.39
CA GLY A 140 23.49 -7.26 5.38
C GLY A 140 24.11 -7.06 6.77
N ASN A 141 25.35 -6.60 6.86
CA ASN A 141 26.00 -6.28 8.14
C ASN A 141 25.35 -5.07 8.82
N GLN A 142 25.03 -4.02 8.06
CA GLN A 142 24.34 -2.84 8.58
C GLN A 142 22.92 -3.17 9.02
N VAL A 143 22.18 -3.98 8.25
CA VAL A 143 20.83 -4.44 8.62
C VAL A 143 20.87 -5.22 9.93
N ARG A 144 21.81 -6.16 10.08
CA ARG A 144 21.97 -6.93 11.33
C ARG A 144 22.34 -6.04 12.51
N TYR A 145 23.25 -5.07 12.31
CA TYR A 145 23.62 -4.12 13.35
C TYR A 145 22.42 -3.28 13.81
N ILE A 146 21.69 -2.67 12.88
CA ILE A 146 20.50 -1.86 13.18
C ILE A 146 19.42 -2.70 13.89
N SER A 147 19.22 -3.94 13.45
CA SER A 147 18.24 -4.85 14.07
C SER A 147 18.64 -5.22 15.50
N ALA A 148 19.93 -5.52 15.73
CA ALA A 148 20.47 -5.79 17.07
C ALA A 148 20.34 -4.57 17.99
N GLU A 149 20.64 -3.37 17.50
CA GLU A 149 20.46 -2.12 18.28
C GLU A 149 19.00 -1.86 18.61
N CYS A 150 18.06 -2.08 17.68
CA CYS A 150 16.62 -1.95 17.96
C CYS A 150 16.14 -2.99 18.98
N ARG A 151 16.73 -4.20 18.96
CA ARG A 151 16.47 -5.25 19.96
C ARG A 151 17.01 -4.88 21.32
N GLU A 152 18.25 -4.37 21.39
CA GLU A 152 18.90 -3.96 22.64
C GLU A 152 18.28 -2.69 23.24
N HIS A 153 17.84 -1.78 22.38
CA HIS A 153 17.25 -0.49 22.75
C HIS A 153 15.90 -0.26 22.03
N PRO A 154 14.79 -0.82 22.55
CA PRO A 154 13.46 -0.73 21.93
C PRO A 154 12.92 0.70 21.73
N ASP A 155 13.50 1.67 22.43
CA ASP A 155 13.22 3.09 22.27
C ASP A 155 13.61 3.61 20.87
N ASP A 156 14.64 3.03 20.22
CA ASP A 156 15.00 3.39 18.84
C ASP A 156 13.91 2.99 17.85
N LEU A 157 13.40 1.76 17.96
CA LEU A 157 12.27 1.30 17.16
C LEU A 157 11.03 2.16 17.43
N SER A 158 10.75 2.46 18.71
CA SER A 158 9.60 3.29 19.09
C SER A 158 9.71 4.72 18.50
N ARG A 159 10.91 5.31 18.50
CA ARG A 159 11.16 6.61 17.84
C ARG A 159 10.96 6.53 16.34
N LEU A 160 11.49 5.50 15.67
CA LEU A 160 11.32 5.29 14.23
C LEU A 160 9.84 5.17 13.85
N LEU A 161 9.06 4.37 14.60
CA LEU A 161 7.62 4.22 14.41
C LEU A 161 6.83 5.50 14.73
N ALA A 162 7.37 6.40 15.56
CA ALA A 162 6.82 7.73 15.79
C ALA A 162 7.30 8.78 14.77
N GLY A 163 8.04 8.37 13.73
CA GLY A 163 8.64 9.25 12.74
C GLY A 163 9.74 10.17 13.30
N ARG A 164 10.32 9.82 14.45
CA ARG A 164 11.41 10.55 15.12
C ARG A 164 12.76 9.90 14.83
N GLU A 165 13.81 10.68 14.99
CA GLU A 165 15.19 10.21 14.82
C GLU A 165 15.57 9.24 15.94
N PRO A 166 16.12 8.04 15.65
CA PRO A 166 16.65 7.14 16.66
C PRO A 166 17.98 7.69 17.23
N ARG A 167 18.67 6.92 18.08
CA ARG A 167 20.05 7.26 18.47
C ARG A 167 20.96 7.45 17.26
N ARG A 168 21.97 8.30 17.44
CA ARG A 168 22.79 8.86 16.35
C ARG A 168 23.55 7.80 15.55
N ASP A 169 24.02 6.74 16.19
CA ASP A 169 24.67 5.58 15.60
C ASP A 169 23.73 4.84 14.62
N VAL A 170 22.51 4.54 15.05
CA VAL A 170 21.47 3.92 14.22
C VAL A 170 21.08 4.88 13.09
N ALA A 171 20.82 6.15 13.40
CA ALA A 171 20.42 7.16 12.41
C ALA A 171 21.45 7.32 11.29
N THR A 172 22.74 7.43 11.65
CA THR A 172 23.85 7.64 10.71
C THR A 172 24.04 6.46 9.76
N LEU A 173 23.76 5.23 10.21
CA LEU A 173 23.85 4.05 9.36
C LEU A 173 22.58 3.83 8.54
N LEU A 174 21.41 4.13 9.11
CA LEU A 174 20.12 3.85 8.51
C LEU A 174 19.85 4.73 7.30
N PHE A 175 20.05 6.04 7.41
CA PHE A 175 19.77 6.95 6.31
C PHE A 175 20.52 8.27 6.42
N ARG A 176 21.30 8.56 5.37
CA ARG A 176 22.05 9.81 5.23
C ARG A 176 21.62 10.54 3.99
N GLU A 177 21.84 11.83 4.02
CA GLU A 177 21.46 12.67 2.92
C GLU A 177 22.33 12.50 1.66
N ASP A 178 23.54 11.95 1.81
CA ASP A 178 24.46 11.65 0.71
C ASP A 178 24.24 10.24 0.12
N ASP A 179 23.24 9.49 0.62
CA ASP A 179 22.95 8.15 0.14
C ASP A 179 22.24 8.15 -1.24
N LEU A 180 21.80 9.30 -1.74
CA LEU A 180 21.20 9.44 -3.06
C LEU A 180 22.27 9.19 -4.14
N LEU A 181 22.14 8.09 -4.88
CA LEU A 181 23.11 7.63 -5.87
C LEU A 181 22.80 8.11 -7.29
N ASP A 182 21.53 8.01 -7.69
CA ASP A 182 21.09 8.38 -9.04
C ASP A 182 19.70 9.01 -8.97
N SER A 183 19.44 9.90 -9.92
CA SER A 183 18.14 10.52 -10.09
C SER A 183 17.87 10.75 -11.57
N ARG A 184 16.76 10.21 -12.06
CA ARG A 184 16.35 10.29 -13.45
C ARG A 184 14.94 10.84 -13.55
N CYS A 185 14.69 11.56 -14.64
CA CYS A 185 13.37 12.03 -14.99
C CYS A 185 13.33 12.22 -16.50
N THR A 186 12.25 11.79 -17.15
CA THR A 186 12.07 11.91 -18.61
C THR A 186 11.72 13.33 -19.07
N CYS A 187 11.64 14.30 -18.15
CA CYS A 187 11.32 15.68 -18.49
C CYS A 187 12.48 16.40 -19.21
N PRO A 188 12.19 17.43 -20.03
CA PRO A 188 13.22 18.15 -20.79
C PRO A 188 14.13 19.06 -19.94
N ASP A 189 13.94 19.11 -18.61
CA ASP A 189 14.81 19.87 -17.70
C ASP A 189 16.15 19.15 -17.55
N ARG A 190 17.19 19.69 -18.19
CA ARG A 190 18.58 19.18 -18.16
C ARG A 190 19.33 19.50 -16.86
N GLY A 191 18.67 20.10 -15.87
CA GLY A 191 19.26 20.37 -14.56
C GLY A 191 19.50 19.10 -13.73
N GLY A 192 20.35 19.22 -12.71
CA GLY A 192 20.70 18.13 -11.79
C GLY A 192 19.47 17.49 -11.13
N ILE A 193 18.61 18.28 -10.48
CA ILE A 193 17.31 17.83 -9.95
C ILE A 193 16.20 18.76 -10.46
N CYS A 194 15.25 18.19 -11.22
CA CYS A 194 14.11 18.93 -11.74
C CYS A 194 12.96 19.07 -10.71
N LYS A 195 11.95 19.89 -11.02
CA LYS A 195 10.77 20.09 -10.16
C LYS A 195 9.98 18.79 -9.91
N HIS A 196 9.96 17.84 -10.84
CA HIS A 196 9.22 16.57 -10.70
C HIS A 196 9.87 15.68 -9.63
N ARG A 197 11.20 15.57 -9.65
CA ARG A 197 11.97 14.84 -8.63
C ARG A 197 11.75 15.41 -7.23
N VAL A 198 11.68 16.74 -7.12
CA VAL A 198 11.32 17.40 -5.85
C VAL A 198 9.88 17.10 -5.43
N ALA A 199 8.93 17.07 -6.37
CA ALA A 199 7.54 16.74 -6.05
C ALA A 199 7.38 15.30 -5.56
N VAL A 200 8.08 14.36 -6.20
CA VAL A 200 8.12 12.95 -5.80
C VAL A 200 8.75 12.79 -4.42
N SER A 201 9.85 13.49 -4.13
CA SER A 201 10.48 13.39 -2.81
C SER A 201 9.57 13.88 -1.68
N LEU A 202 8.75 14.91 -1.93
CA LEU A 202 7.74 15.36 -0.98
C LEU A 202 6.63 14.33 -0.76
N ALA A 203 6.15 13.69 -1.83
CA ALA A 203 5.13 12.64 -1.75
C ALA A 203 5.62 11.41 -0.97
N VAL A 204 6.84 10.95 -1.24
CA VAL A 204 7.47 9.84 -0.51
C VAL A 204 7.71 10.21 0.95
N ALA A 205 8.11 11.44 1.24
CA ALA A 205 8.29 11.90 2.61
C ALA A 205 6.99 11.88 3.43
N ASP A 206 5.85 12.20 2.80
CA ASP A 206 4.54 12.13 3.46
C ASP A 206 4.10 10.66 3.67
N GLN A 207 4.45 9.76 2.74
CA GLN A 207 4.27 8.31 2.90
C GLN A 207 5.09 7.79 4.08
N PHE A 208 6.37 8.14 4.21
CA PHE A 208 7.19 7.74 5.36
C PHE A 208 6.72 8.33 6.69
N GLY A 209 6.03 9.48 6.66
CA GLY A 209 5.39 10.04 7.84
C GLY A 209 4.12 9.28 8.25
N SER A 210 3.34 8.82 7.27
CA SER A 210 2.06 8.14 7.49
C SER A 210 2.23 6.64 7.76
N ASP A 211 3.23 6.03 7.14
CA ASP A 211 3.62 4.63 7.28
C ASP A 211 5.14 4.52 7.48
N PRO A 212 5.62 4.60 8.73
CA PRO A 212 7.04 4.47 9.05
C PRO A 212 7.63 3.09 8.74
N LEU A 213 6.80 2.04 8.64
CA LEU A 213 7.27 0.69 8.27
C LEU A 213 7.67 0.64 6.80
N SER A 214 6.95 1.36 5.93
CA SER A 214 7.35 1.48 4.52
C SER A 214 8.76 2.05 4.34
N PHE A 215 9.20 2.96 5.22
CA PHE A 215 10.57 3.46 5.22
C PHE A 215 11.59 2.36 5.56
N LEU A 216 11.33 1.54 6.57
CA LEU A 216 12.23 0.44 6.96
C LEU A 216 12.34 -0.60 5.85
N SER A 217 11.21 -1.01 5.27
CA SER A 217 11.19 -1.91 4.11
C SER A 217 11.91 -1.30 2.91
N TRP A 218 11.72 -0.01 2.66
CA TRP A 218 12.43 0.72 1.61
C TRP A 218 13.94 0.79 1.85
N ARG A 219 14.41 0.81 3.11
CA ARG A 219 15.84 0.68 3.44
C ARG A 219 16.36 -0.77 3.33
N GLY A 220 15.51 -1.74 3.03
CA GLY A 220 15.85 -3.16 2.89
C GLY A 220 15.82 -3.92 4.22
N ILE A 221 15.12 -3.40 5.23
CA ILE A 221 14.94 -4.08 6.52
C ILE A 221 13.65 -4.91 6.46
N ASP A 222 13.77 -6.18 6.81
CA ASP A 222 12.62 -7.06 7.02
C ASP A 222 11.91 -6.67 8.31
N VAL A 223 10.76 -6.03 8.15
CA VAL A 223 9.97 -5.48 9.26
C VAL A 223 9.38 -6.58 10.13
N ASP A 224 8.87 -7.66 9.53
CA ASP A 224 8.24 -8.74 10.27
C ASP A 224 9.26 -9.45 11.16
N ARG A 225 10.46 -9.71 10.59
CA ARG A 225 11.59 -10.23 11.36
C ARG A 225 12.02 -9.29 12.48
N LEU A 226 12.16 -7.99 12.19
CA LEU A 226 12.58 -7.00 13.19
C LEU A 226 11.59 -6.92 14.36
N LEU A 227 10.29 -6.90 14.07
CA LEU A 227 9.25 -6.83 15.10
C LEU A 227 9.20 -8.12 15.94
N GLY A 228 9.38 -9.30 15.32
CA GLY A 228 9.50 -10.57 16.02
C GLY A 228 10.70 -10.61 16.96
N ASP A 229 11.89 -10.27 16.47
CA ASP A 229 13.14 -10.28 17.26
C ASP A 229 13.06 -9.37 18.52
N VAL A 230 12.32 -8.26 18.43
CA VAL A 230 12.09 -7.32 19.54
C VAL A 230 11.02 -7.85 20.51
N ALA A 231 9.98 -8.51 20.02
CA ALA A 231 8.93 -9.10 20.85
C ALA A 231 9.47 -10.25 21.72
N ASP A 232 10.24 -11.17 21.12
CA ASP A 232 10.81 -12.33 21.81
C ASP A 232 11.69 -11.92 23.00
N ARG A 233 12.49 -10.86 22.86
CA ARG A 233 13.32 -10.35 23.96
C ARG A 233 12.50 -9.87 25.15
N ARG A 234 11.32 -9.28 24.91
CA ARG A 234 10.44 -8.83 26.00
C ARG A 234 9.90 -10.01 26.78
N GLU A 235 9.59 -11.12 26.10
CA GLU A 235 9.16 -12.35 26.75
C GLU A 235 10.29 -13.00 27.55
N ASP A 236 11.50 -13.06 26.99
CA ASP A 236 12.68 -13.57 27.69
C ASP A 236 13.00 -12.74 28.93
N GLY A 237 13.00 -11.41 28.82
CA GLY A 237 13.23 -10.52 29.97
C GLY A 237 12.13 -10.58 31.03
N HIS A 238 10.88 -10.84 30.66
CA HIS A 238 9.79 -11.07 31.61
C HIS A 238 9.92 -12.44 32.29
N ARG A 239 10.30 -13.49 31.55
CA ARG A 239 10.56 -14.82 32.11
C ARG A 239 11.76 -14.79 33.06
N ASP A 240 12.82 -14.08 32.70
CA ASP A 240 14.02 -13.98 33.52
C ASP A 240 13.77 -13.15 34.80
N ARG A 241 12.98 -12.08 34.73
CA ARG A 241 12.51 -11.35 35.93
C ARG A 241 11.58 -12.17 36.83
N ARG A 242 10.79 -13.07 36.24
CA ARG A 242 9.92 -14.00 36.98
C ARG A 242 10.69 -15.17 37.58
N ALA A 243 11.79 -15.59 36.94
CA ALA A 243 12.67 -16.65 37.41
C ALA A 243 13.70 -16.16 38.44
N THR A 244 14.15 -14.91 38.34
CA THR A 244 15.07 -14.26 39.29
C THR A 244 14.33 -13.62 40.47
N GLY A 245 13.18 -14.18 40.86
CA GLY A 245 12.36 -13.77 42.00
C GLY A 245 13.21 -13.38 43.21
N ARG A 246 13.54 -12.10 43.27
CA ARG A 246 13.99 -11.42 44.47
C ARG A 246 12.69 -10.93 45.07
N ASP A 247 12.04 -11.84 45.77
CA ASP A 247 11.03 -11.48 46.77
C ASP A 247 11.68 -10.44 47.66
N ASP A 248 11.22 -9.19 47.56
CA ASP A 248 11.54 -8.15 48.53
C ASP A 248 10.54 -8.36 49.68
N PRO A 249 10.94 -8.89 50.86
CA PRO A 249 10.01 -9.29 51.90
C PRO A 249 9.66 -8.10 52.78
N GLN A 250 9.21 -7.00 52.16
CA GLN A 250 8.85 -5.78 52.86
C GLN A 250 7.74 -5.00 52.14
N ASN A 251 6.62 -5.68 51.89
CA ASN A 251 5.33 -5.00 51.94
C ASN A 251 4.20 -5.95 52.40
N ASP A 252 4.42 -6.66 53.50
CA ASP A 252 3.31 -7.20 54.30
C ASP A 252 2.72 -6.04 55.11
N ARG A 253 1.75 -5.33 54.53
CA ARG A 253 0.62 -4.64 55.17
C ARG A 253 -0.02 -3.68 54.17
N GLY A 254 -0.99 -4.18 53.39
CA GLY A 254 -1.84 -3.27 52.63
C GLY A 254 -2.73 -3.93 51.59
N GLY A 255 -3.72 -4.71 52.05
CA GLY A 255 -5.01 -4.84 51.37
C GLY A 255 -5.05 -5.71 50.12
N ASP A 256 -5.55 -6.94 50.31
CA ASP A 256 -6.18 -7.72 49.25
C ASP A 256 -7.37 -6.96 48.66
N GLU A 257 -7.16 -6.22 47.58
CA GLU A 257 -8.20 -5.98 46.59
C GLU A 257 -7.66 -6.49 45.26
N GLU A 258 -7.87 -7.79 45.05
CA GLU A 258 -7.74 -8.44 43.77
C GLU A 258 -8.51 -7.62 42.73
N ASP A 259 -7.80 -7.08 41.73
CA ASP A 259 -8.39 -6.68 40.47
C ASP A 259 -8.99 -7.95 39.84
N ALA A 260 -10.24 -8.22 40.20
CA ALA A 260 -11.08 -9.27 39.68
C ALA A 260 -11.47 -8.93 38.24
N GLY A 261 -10.47 -8.87 37.36
CA GLY A 261 -10.69 -9.00 35.93
C GLY A 261 -11.47 -10.28 35.71
N THR A 262 -12.70 -10.16 35.21
CA THR A 262 -13.63 -11.27 34.97
C THR A 262 -12.92 -12.35 34.14
N ARG A 263 -12.44 -13.40 34.81
CA ARG A 263 -11.86 -14.57 34.15
C ARG A 263 -13.01 -15.47 33.76
N TYR A 264 -13.44 -15.36 32.50
CA TYR A 264 -14.35 -16.35 31.93
C TYR A 264 -13.68 -17.72 31.92
N THR A 265 -14.39 -18.73 32.40
CA THR A 265 -13.99 -20.12 32.23
C THR A 265 -14.02 -20.49 30.75
N ALA A 266 -13.27 -21.52 30.37
CA ALA A 266 -13.27 -22.02 28.98
C ALA A 266 -14.70 -22.40 28.52
N GLU A 267 -15.55 -22.87 29.43
CA GLU A 267 -16.94 -23.20 29.13
C GLU A 267 -17.84 -21.95 28.97
N GLU A 268 -17.57 -20.87 29.70
CA GLU A 268 -18.25 -19.58 29.50
C GLU A 268 -17.84 -18.89 28.20
N PHE A 269 -16.56 -19.04 27.79
CA PHE A 269 -16.05 -18.42 26.57
C PHE A 269 -16.39 -19.22 25.31
N TRP A 270 -16.19 -20.55 25.33
CA TRP A 270 -16.40 -21.41 24.16
C TRP A 270 -17.80 -22.02 24.07
N GLY A 271 -18.60 -21.91 25.14
CA GLY A 271 -19.83 -22.67 25.28
C GLY A 271 -19.55 -24.16 25.51
N ARG A 272 -20.60 -24.92 25.83
CA ARG A 272 -20.48 -26.37 25.98
C ARG A 272 -20.28 -27.02 24.61
N PRO A 273 -19.35 -27.98 24.45
CA PRO A 273 -19.05 -28.63 23.17
C PRO A 273 -20.23 -29.40 22.54
N GLY A 274 -21.34 -29.60 23.26
CA GLY A 274 -22.58 -30.15 22.73
C GLY A 274 -23.47 -29.14 21.98
N ASN A 275 -23.11 -27.84 21.97
CA ASN A 275 -23.91 -26.78 21.36
C ASN A 275 -23.14 -26.13 20.19
N VAL A 276 -22.70 -26.96 19.25
CA VAL A 276 -22.06 -26.47 18.01
C VAL A 276 -23.16 -25.85 17.13
N PRO A 277 -22.98 -24.61 16.62
CA PRO A 277 -23.92 -24.02 15.68
C PRO A 277 -24.09 -24.94 14.48
N GLN A 278 -25.32 -25.41 14.25
CA GLN A 278 -25.63 -26.21 13.08
C GLN A 278 -25.84 -25.24 11.90
N TRP A 279 -24.82 -25.14 11.06
CA TRP A 279 -24.91 -24.36 9.82
C TRP A 279 -25.85 -25.08 8.86
N SER A 280 -26.80 -24.34 8.30
CA SER A 280 -27.55 -24.81 7.13
C SER A 280 -26.55 -25.17 6.02
N PRO A 281 -26.84 -26.18 5.19
CA PRO A 281 -26.04 -26.44 3.98
C PRO A 281 -25.91 -25.14 3.19
N LEU A 282 -24.68 -24.76 2.84
CA LEU A 282 -24.44 -23.58 2.02
C LEU A 282 -25.04 -23.84 0.63
N ASP A 283 -25.90 -22.95 0.17
CA ASP A 283 -26.43 -23.00 -1.19
C ASP A 283 -25.27 -22.82 -2.18
N THR A 284 -25.15 -23.75 -3.13
CA THR A 284 -24.13 -23.68 -4.18
C THR A 284 -24.58 -22.70 -5.24
N GLU A 285 -23.99 -21.51 -5.28
CA GLU A 285 -24.29 -20.47 -6.27
C GLU A 285 -23.11 -20.25 -7.24
N PHE A 286 -23.40 -19.88 -8.49
CA PHE A 286 -22.39 -19.63 -9.52
C PHE A 286 -21.58 -18.36 -9.20
N GLY A 287 -20.32 -18.55 -8.80
CA GLY A 287 -19.44 -17.49 -8.28
C GLY A 287 -19.10 -16.36 -9.27
N LEU A 288 -19.27 -16.54 -10.58
CA LEU A 288 -18.97 -15.51 -11.58
C LEU A 288 -20.02 -14.39 -11.64
N GLY A 289 -21.28 -14.65 -11.24
CA GLY A 289 -22.34 -13.64 -11.24
C GLY A 289 -22.43 -12.82 -9.94
N LEU A 290 -21.79 -13.29 -8.87
CA LEU A 290 -21.76 -12.67 -7.54
C LEU A 290 -20.36 -12.22 -7.11
N GLY A 291 -19.33 -12.56 -7.88
CA GLY A 291 -17.98 -12.06 -7.67
C GLY A 291 -17.97 -10.54 -7.71
N ASP A 292 -17.26 -9.93 -6.77
CA ASP A 292 -17.00 -8.50 -6.81
C ASP A 292 -16.11 -8.20 -8.02
N LEU A 293 -16.76 -7.97 -9.18
CA LEU A 293 -16.10 -7.62 -10.43
C LEU A 293 -15.21 -6.39 -10.23
N GLY A 294 -15.61 -5.46 -9.35
CA GLY A 294 -14.80 -4.31 -8.97
C GLY A 294 -13.49 -4.72 -8.28
N ALA A 295 -13.54 -5.65 -7.33
CA ALA A 295 -12.34 -6.18 -6.67
C ALA A 295 -11.47 -6.99 -7.63
N ARG A 296 -12.06 -7.83 -8.49
CA ARG A 296 -11.34 -8.58 -9.53
C ARG A 296 -10.61 -7.63 -10.46
N ASP A 297 -11.31 -6.65 -11.01
CA ASP A 297 -10.75 -5.69 -11.96
C ASP A 297 -9.69 -4.82 -11.28
N ALA A 298 -9.88 -4.46 -9.99
CA ALA A 298 -8.86 -3.77 -9.21
C ALA A 298 -7.58 -4.59 -9.00
N VAL A 299 -7.70 -5.91 -8.82
CA VAL A 299 -6.54 -6.81 -8.73
C VAL A 299 -5.86 -6.95 -10.09
N ILE A 300 -6.62 -7.14 -11.17
CA ILE A 300 -6.08 -7.29 -12.53
C ILE A 300 -5.30 -6.02 -12.92
N ARG A 301 -5.81 -4.84 -12.58
CA ARG A 301 -5.10 -3.56 -12.78
C ARG A 301 -3.75 -3.47 -12.07
N LYS A 302 -3.55 -4.19 -10.95
CA LYS A 302 -2.26 -4.20 -10.23
C LYS A 302 -1.20 -5.06 -10.91
N VAL A 303 -1.60 -6.01 -11.75
CA VAL A 303 -0.71 -7.00 -12.36
C VAL A 303 -0.53 -6.82 -13.87
N SER A 304 -1.38 -6.01 -14.52
CA SER A 304 -1.33 -5.71 -15.95
C SER A 304 -0.75 -4.33 -16.26
N TRP A 305 -0.01 -4.17 -17.37
CA TRP A 305 0.64 -2.91 -17.73
C TRP A 305 -0.14 -2.08 -18.77
N ASN A 306 -0.97 -2.73 -19.60
CA ASN A 306 -1.82 -2.08 -20.59
C ASN A 306 -3.17 -2.82 -20.76
N THR A 307 -4.10 -2.28 -21.56
CA THR A 307 -5.43 -2.87 -21.78
C THR A 307 -5.40 -4.23 -22.48
N VAL A 308 -4.42 -4.47 -23.37
CA VAL A 308 -4.24 -5.76 -24.05
C VAL A 308 -3.79 -6.82 -23.03
N ASP A 309 -2.86 -6.47 -22.14
CA ASP A 309 -2.42 -7.36 -21.05
C ASP A 309 -3.58 -7.70 -20.10
N GLN A 310 -4.48 -6.75 -19.83
CA GLN A 310 -5.68 -7.00 -19.01
C GLN A 310 -6.59 -8.05 -19.61
N LEU A 311 -6.78 -8.00 -20.93
CA LEU A 311 -7.60 -8.97 -21.66
C LEU A 311 -6.95 -10.35 -21.67
N HIS A 312 -5.63 -10.42 -21.84
CA HIS A 312 -4.89 -11.69 -21.76
C HIS A 312 -4.98 -12.34 -20.37
N VAL A 313 -4.79 -11.56 -19.30
CA VAL A 313 -4.92 -12.08 -17.93
C VAL A 313 -6.33 -12.58 -17.64
N LEU A 314 -7.36 -11.89 -18.15
CA LEU A 314 -8.75 -12.33 -17.99
C LEU A 314 -9.03 -13.65 -18.73
N ASP A 315 -8.56 -13.79 -19.97
CA ASP A 315 -8.70 -15.01 -20.78
C ASP A 315 -7.95 -16.21 -20.18
N GLU A 316 -6.76 -15.97 -19.62
CA GLU A 316 -5.99 -17.01 -18.91
C GLU A 316 -6.70 -17.47 -17.63
N LEU A 317 -7.25 -16.54 -16.85
CA LEU A 317 -8.02 -16.87 -15.64
C LEU A 317 -9.31 -17.63 -15.96
N GLU A 318 -10.00 -17.26 -17.04
CA GLU A 318 -11.17 -17.99 -17.54
C GLU A 318 -10.78 -19.43 -17.93
N THR A 319 -9.68 -19.58 -18.67
CA THR A 319 -9.15 -20.89 -19.06
C THR A 319 -8.76 -21.74 -17.84
N CYS A 320 -8.14 -21.14 -16.82
CA CYS A 320 -7.82 -21.82 -15.55
C CYS A 320 -9.09 -22.31 -14.84
N TYR A 321 -10.14 -21.49 -14.83
CA TYR A 321 -11.41 -21.82 -14.21
C TYR A 321 -12.11 -22.97 -14.94
N GLU A 322 -12.20 -22.92 -16.27
CA GLU A 322 -12.78 -23.99 -17.09
C GLU A 322 -12.06 -25.32 -16.90
N LEU A 323 -10.73 -25.30 -16.81
CA LEU A 323 -9.91 -26.49 -16.53
C LEU A 323 -10.15 -27.06 -15.13
N LEU A 324 -10.26 -26.21 -14.11
CA LEU A 324 -10.50 -26.65 -12.74
C LEU A 324 -11.92 -27.18 -12.53
N THR A 325 -12.89 -26.68 -13.29
CA THR A 325 -14.29 -27.08 -13.20
C THR A 325 -14.66 -28.21 -14.16
N GLY A 326 -13.81 -28.50 -15.14
CA GLY A 326 -14.05 -29.55 -16.14
C GLY A 326 -15.08 -29.15 -17.20
N ASP A 327 -15.42 -27.86 -17.29
CA ASP A 327 -16.44 -27.33 -18.18
C ASP A 327 -15.91 -26.98 -19.60
N GLY A 328 -14.65 -27.30 -19.92
CA GLY A 328 -14.04 -27.00 -21.23
C GLY A 328 -12.96 -27.97 -21.72
N ASP A 329 -12.82 -28.08 -23.04
CA ASP A 329 -11.80 -28.87 -23.77
C ASP A 329 -10.49 -28.09 -24.03
N ARG A 330 -10.32 -26.91 -23.42
CA ARG A 330 -9.19 -26.01 -23.70
C ARG A 330 -7.95 -26.41 -22.89
N VAL A 331 -6.83 -26.59 -23.58
CA VAL A 331 -5.50 -26.84 -23.00
C VAL A 331 -4.67 -25.54 -23.10
N PHE A 332 -3.86 -25.22 -22.08
CA PHE A 332 -2.93 -24.09 -22.16
C PHE A 332 -2.02 -24.24 -23.39
N GLY A 333 -1.89 -23.17 -24.20
CA GLY A 333 -1.01 -23.18 -25.37
C GLY A 333 0.48 -23.36 -25.02
N SER A 334 0.88 -22.96 -23.81
CA SER A 334 2.16 -23.25 -23.17
C SER A 334 1.97 -23.26 -21.66
N GLU A 335 2.39 -24.30 -20.97
CA GLU A 335 2.34 -24.41 -19.50
C GLU A 335 3.41 -23.50 -18.88
N PRO A 336 3.07 -22.28 -18.41
CA PRO A 336 4.08 -21.27 -18.07
C PRO A 336 4.91 -21.65 -16.83
N TRP A 337 4.40 -22.56 -16.00
CA TRP A 337 5.09 -23.11 -14.81
C TRP A 337 6.00 -24.30 -15.12
N LEU A 338 5.95 -24.86 -16.33
CA LEU A 338 6.82 -25.95 -16.77
C LEU A 338 7.87 -25.50 -17.80
N SER A 339 7.62 -24.40 -18.51
CA SER A 339 8.61 -23.77 -19.37
C SER A 339 9.55 -22.87 -18.57
N GLY A 340 10.85 -23.19 -18.56
CA GLY A 340 11.89 -22.25 -18.16
C GLY A 340 11.76 -20.92 -18.90
N ALA A 341 12.26 -19.83 -18.29
CA ALA A 341 12.07 -18.44 -18.72
C ALA A 341 12.02 -18.29 -20.25
N PRO A 342 10.93 -17.74 -20.82
CA PRO A 342 10.83 -17.60 -22.26
C PRO A 342 11.90 -16.61 -22.75
N ASP A 343 12.69 -17.07 -23.72
CA ASP A 343 13.65 -16.26 -24.45
C ASP A 343 12.96 -15.01 -24.99
N ARG A 344 13.45 -13.86 -24.54
CA ARG A 344 13.02 -12.56 -25.05
C ARG A 344 13.57 -12.38 -26.46
N ILE A 345 12.68 -12.54 -27.44
CA ILE A 345 12.71 -11.88 -28.76
C ILE A 345 14.03 -12.05 -29.54
N ALA A 346 14.08 -13.07 -30.38
CA ALA A 346 14.76 -13.00 -31.67
C ALA A 346 14.10 -14.02 -32.61
N ASP A 347 13.25 -13.52 -33.50
CA ASP A 347 13.27 -13.85 -34.93
C ASP A 347 12.03 -13.23 -35.61
N ARG A 348 12.27 -12.10 -36.26
CA ARG A 348 11.56 -11.69 -37.47
C ARG A 348 12.62 -11.26 -38.46
N ASP A 349 12.54 -11.88 -39.64
CA ASP A 349 13.41 -11.79 -40.81
C ASP A 349 13.91 -10.38 -41.17
#